data_AF-A0A7W1FIA5-F1
#
_entry.id   AF-A0A7W1FIA5-F1
#
_cell.length_a   1.000
_cell.length_b   1.000
_cell.length_c   1.000
_cell.angle_alpha   90.00
_cell.angle_beta   90.00
_cell.angle_gamma   90.00
#
_symmetry.space_group_name_H-M   'P 1'
#
loop_
_entity.id
_entity.type
_entity.pdbx_description
1 polymer ?
#
loop_
_entity_poly.entity_id
_entity_poly.type
_entity_poly.pdbx_seq_one_letter_code
_entity_poly.pdbx_strand_id
1 'polypeptide(L)'
;MSPQPRSSSPDEESYSTMDFIAEARRPLLVERHRKLIDEMESSLSDSLITGSDENPRLQAMLKDLEADSEKARLARTLKALAEDAHYKDTTLRNALVEQLCLWREEGNVEVAALQLHVIGIYRSVRTSVAERQGAPPSLADLRELPATMLGRLLNAIPPAFGSPTLNEALIYTPAFADRSMRTIRRIRKAENADSAWADANGEPSIPREIEEPLDALPEVERKAARQLLVRDRIRSSFYREVFLKYLSRDEFDISHDDHPTILHWLEAIESTGHLYPFMQGQTAGQKSFRLQHLMQKVLQLHEIYARVALASQHPTYREHFKDKTTRVRLAELSKDHYPPLGMTPELTLAAMLCPFRIFVDWVQARVAEHDFVLPPDPKR
;
A
#
# COMPACT_ATOMS: atom_id res chain seq x y z
N MET A 1 -58.90 21.02 14.56
CA MET A 1 -57.66 20.89 13.76
C MET A 1 -56.68 20.05 14.57
N SER A 2 -56.45 18.79 14.20
CA SER A 2 -55.27 18.04 14.66
C SER A 2 -54.06 18.48 13.82
N PRO A 3 -52.83 18.42 14.37
CA PRO A 3 -51.90 17.44 13.80
C PRO A 3 -51.05 16.70 14.85
N GLN A 4 -51.09 15.38 14.67
CA GLN A 4 -50.08 14.33 14.80
C GLN A 4 -49.10 14.28 15.99
N PRO A 5 -48.98 13.10 16.66
CA PRO A 5 -47.79 12.78 17.41
C PRO A 5 -46.61 12.57 16.45
N ARG A 6 -45.43 13.02 16.89
CA ARG A 6 -44.16 12.86 16.18
C ARG A 6 -43.97 11.39 15.78
N SER A 7 -43.73 11.17 14.50
CA SER A 7 -43.28 9.93 13.91
C SER A 7 -42.05 9.41 14.66
N SER A 8 -42.22 8.34 15.41
CA SER A 8 -41.15 7.42 15.75
C SER A 8 -40.84 6.57 14.52
N SER A 9 -39.74 6.88 13.81
CA SER A 9 -38.91 5.89 13.09
C SER A 9 -37.85 6.61 12.23
N PRO A 10 -36.56 6.61 12.60
CA PRO A 10 -35.58 6.13 11.65
C PRO A 10 -35.78 4.61 11.51
N ASP A 11 -35.83 4.11 10.29
CA ASP A 11 -36.05 2.70 9.98
C ASP A 11 -35.19 1.77 10.86
N GLU A 12 -35.81 1.17 11.86
CA GLU A 12 -35.36 -0.10 12.41
C GLU A 12 -35.57 -1.10 11.28
N GLU A 13 -34.49 -1.58 10.66
CA GLU A 13 -34.49 -2.73 9.76
C GLU A 13 -35.10 -3.92 10.50
N SER A 14 -36.42 -4.04 10.43
CA SER A 14 -37.16 -5.15 11.01
C SER A 14 -36.88 -6.38 10.16
N TYR A 15 -35.81 -7.11 10.52
CA TYR A 15 -35.52 -8.45 10.03
C TYR A 15 -36.78 -9.31 10.10
N SER A 16 -37.20 -9.89 8.98
CA SER A 16 -38.34 -10.79 8.96
C SER A 16 -38.04 -12.02 9.81
N THR A 17 -39.03 -12.57 10.52
CA THR A 17 -38.90 -13.85 11.22
C THR A 17 -38.36 -14.96 10.32
N MET A 18 -38.64 -14.89 9.01
CA MET A 18 -38.12 -15.82 8.01
C MET A 18 -36.61 -15.65 7.77
N ASP A 19 -36.10 -14.41 7.80
CA ASP A 19 -34.68 -14.12 7.68
C ASP A 19 -33.93 -14.62 8.93
N PHE A 20 -34.52 -14.45 10.11
CA PHE A 20 -33.95 -15.00 11.36
C PHE A 20 -33.88 -16.53 11.34
N ILE A 21 -34.91 -17.20 10.80
CA ILE A 21 -34.92 -18.67 10.65
C ILE A 21 -33.88 -19.12 9.61
N ALA A 22 -33.75 -18.40 8.49
CA ALA A 22 -32.76 -18.70 7.47
C ALA A 22 -31.34 -18.55 8.05
N GLU A 23 -31.09 -17.47 8.80
CA GLU A 23 -29.81 -17.20 9.45
C GLU A 23 -29.48 -18.27 10.50
N ALA A 24 -30.45 -18.64 11.34
CA ALA A 24 -30.26 -19.71 12.33
C ALA A 24 -30.01 -21.09 11.70
N ARG A 25 -30.46 -21.33 10.45
CA ARG A 25 -30.24 -22.58 9.73
C ARG A 25 -28.91 -22.64 9.00
N ARG A 26 -28.34 -21.49 8.63
CA ARG A 26 -27.10 -21.38 7.84
C ARG A 26 -25.98 -22.31 8.34
N PRO A 27 -25.65 -22.39 9.65
CA PRO A 27 -24.59 -23.29 10.12
C PRO A 27 -24.87 -24.77 9.84
N LEU A 28 -26.14 -25.21 9.96
CA LEU A 28 -26.53 -26.59 9.71
C LEU A 28 -26.45 -26.96 8.22
N LEU A 29 -26.84 -26.04 7.34
CA LEU A 29 -26.78 -26.24 5.89
C LEU A 29 -25.33 -26.33 5.42
N VAL A 30 -24.46 -25.49 5.96
CA VAL A 30 -23.04 -25.48 5.67
C VAL A 30 -22.39 -26.80 6.09
N GLU A 31 -22.59 -27.22 7.35
CA GLU A 31 -21.94 -28.41 7.91
C GLU A 31 -22.27 -29.70 7.15
N ARG A 32 -23.46 -29.79 6.54
CA ARG A 32 -23.90 -30.93 5.73
C ARG A 32 -22.99 -31.20 4.52
N HIS A 33 -22.50 -30.15 3.87
CA HIS A 33 -21.68 -30.25 2.65
C HIS A 33 -20.20 -29.93 2.87
N ARG A 34 -19.88 -29.32 4.02
CA ARG A 34 -18.56 -28.77 4.34
C ARG A 34 -17.42 -29.72 4.02
N LYS A 35 -17.46 -30.95 4.54
CA LYS A 35 -16.38 -31.93 4.34
C LYS A 35 -16.06 -32.16 2.84
N LEU A 36 -17.09 -32.35 2.02
CA LEU A 36 -16.92 -32.63 0.60
C LEU A 36 -16.45 -31.38 -0.18
N ILE A 37 -16.94 -30.20 0.18
CA ILE A 37 -16.48 -28.94 -0.43
C ILE A 37 -15.05 -28.60 0.00
N ASP A 38 -14.69 -28.82 1.26
CA ASP A 38 -13.32 -28.66 1.77
C ASP A 38 -12.34 -29.61 1.07
N GLU A 39 -12.70 -30.89 0.89
CA GLU A 39 -11.88 -31.86 0.15
C GLU A 39 -11.68 -31.42 -1.32
N MET A 40 -12.76 -30.97 -1.97
CA MET A 40 -12.69 -30.43 -3.33
C MET A 40 -11.79 -29.19 -3.41
N GLU A 41 -11.98 -28.19 -2.55
CA GLU A 41 -11.18 -26.96 -2.54
C GLU A 41 -9.70 -27.25 -2.25
N SER A 42 -9.43 -28.15 -1.30
CA SER A 42 -8.06 -28.51 -0.90
C SER A 42 -7.33 -29.30 -1.98
N SER A 43 -8.05 -30.03 -2.85
CA SER A 43 -7.47 -30.74 -3.99
C SER A 43 -6.96 -29.83 -5.11
N LEU A 44 -7.34 -28.54 -5.10
CA LEU A 44 -6.88 -27.57 -6.08
C LEU A 44 -5.38 -27.29 -5.94
N SER A 45 -4.70 -27.30 -7.08
CA SER A 45 -3.28 -27.02 -7.23
C SER A 45 -3.04 -25.68 -7.94
N ASP A 46 -1.84 -25.12 -7.79
CA ASP A 46 -1.46 -23.86 -8.43
C ASP A 46 -1.60 -23.89 -9.95
N SER A 47 -1.36 -25.04 -10.61
CA SER A 47 -1.44 -25.16 -12.08
C SER A 47 -2.83 -24.83 -12.63
N LEU A 48 -3.90 -25.11 -11.88
CA LEU A 48 -5.27 -24.77 -12.25
C LEU A 48 -5.50 -23.25 -12.24
N ILE A 49 -4.78 -22.54 -11.37
CA ILE A 49 -4.92 -21.09 -11.19
C ILE A 49 -3.96 -20.32 -12.11
N THR A 50 -2.75 -20.82 -12.32
CA THR A 50 -1.77 -20.19 -13.21
C THR A 50 -2.06 -20.48 -14.68
N GLY A 51 -2.67 -21.63 -14.99
CA GLY A 51 -2.82 -22.14 -16.36
C GLY A 51 -1.48 -22.54 -16.99
N SER A 52 -0.45 -22.80 -16.18
CA SER A 52 0.91 -23.11 -16.66
C SER A 52 1.10 -24.56 -17.15
N ASP A 53 0.05 -25.38 -17.09
CA ASP A 53 0.07 -26.77 -17.56
C ASP A 53 -0.41 -26.83 -19.01
N GLU A 54 0.33 -27.55 -19.84
CA GLU A 54 0.06 -27.73 -21.28
C GLU A 54 -1.08 -28.71 -21.57
N ASN A 55 -1.69 -29.28 -20.53
CA ASN A 55 -2.82 -30.21 -20.68
C ASN A 55 -3.99 -29.59 -21.47
N PRO A 56 -4.31 -30.12 -22.68
CA PRO A 56 -5.35 -29.53 -23.54
C PRO A 56 -6.74 -29.49 -22.91
N ARG A 57 -7.05 -30.45 -22.01
CA ARG A 57 -8.34 -30.48 -21.32
C ARG A 57 -8.46 -29.36 -20.30
N LEU A 58 -7.38 -29.08 -19.58
CA LEU A 58 -7.33 -27.96 -18.65
C LEU A 58 -7.46 -26.64 -19.41
N GLN A 59 -6.74 -26.47 -20.52
CA GLN A 59 -6.84 -25.25 -21.34
C GLN A 59 -8.25 -25.01 -21.88
N ALA A 60 -8.94 -26.06 -22.35
CA ALA A 60 -10.34 -25.95 -22.78
C ALA A 60 -11.25 -25.49 -21.63
N MET A 61 -11.12 -26.12 -20.45
CA MET A 61 -11.89 -25.76 -19.27
C MET A 61 -11.63 -24.32 -18.80
N LEU A 62 -10.37 -23.86 -18.85
CA LEU A 62 -10.00 -22.50 -18.50
C LEU A 62 -10.54 -21.47 -19.49
N LYS A 63 -10.62 -21.83 -20.77
CA LYS A 63 -11.21 -20.99 -21.81
C LYS A 63 -12.72 -20.81 -21.61
N ASP A 64 -13.42 -21.83 -21.12
CA ASP A 64 -14.85 -21.73 -20.82
C ASP A 64 -15.12 -20.68 -19.72
N LEU A 65 -14.22 -20.52 -18.75
CA LEU A 65 -14.30 -19.48 -17.71
C LEU A 65 -14.15 -18.05 -18.26
N GLU A 66 -13.66 -17.87 -19.49
CA GLU A 66 -13.52 -16.56 -20.12
C GLU A 66 -14.84 -16.07 -20.74
N ALA A 67 -15.86 -16.93 -20.84
CA ALA A 67 -17.19 -16.56 -21.32
C ALA A 67 -17.81 -15.46 -20.43
N ASP A 68 -18.50 -14.50 -21.06
CA ASP A 68 -19.07 -13.35 -20.34
C ASP A 68 -20.11 -13.77 -19.28
N SER A 69 -20.86 -14.84 -19.54
CA SER A 69 -21.79 -15.42 -18.57
C SER A 69 -21.08 -15.93 -17.31
N GLU A 70 -19.91 -16.55 -17.49
CA GLU A 70 -19.10 -17.06 -16.39
C GLU A 70 -18.46 -15.91 -15.63
N LYS A 71 -17.88 -14.93 -16.32
CA LYS A 71 -17.37 -13.69 -15.69
C LYS A 71 -18.44 -12.99 -14.85
N ALA A 72 -19.66 -12.86 -15.37
CA ALA A 72 -20.77 -12.27 -14.63
C ALA A 72 -21.19 -13.11 -13.41
N ARG A 73 -21.12 -14.45 -13.49
CA ARG A 73 -21.37 -15.34 -12.35
C ARG A 73 -20.28 -15.21 -11.28
N LEU A 74 -19.01 -15.15 -11.70
CA LEU A 74 -17.86 -14.96 -10.80
C LEU A 74 -17.95 -13.61 -10.08
N ALA A 75 -18.25 -12.53 -10.81
CA ALA A 75 -18.41 -11.19 -10.24
C ALA A 75 -19.52 -11.12 -9.18
N ARG A 76 -20.67 -11.76 -9.43
CA ARG A 76 -21.75 -11.86 -8.43
C ARG A 76 -21.31 -12.58 -7.15
N THR A 77 -20.51 -13.63 -7.30
CA THR A 77 -19.99 -14.39 -6.15
C THR A 77 -19.02 -13.54 -5.35
N LEU A 78 -18.05 -12.90 -6.02
CA LEU A 78 -17.09 -12.00 -5.38
C LEU A 78 -17.82 -10.88 -4.62
N LYS A 79 -18.88 -10.32 -5.22
CA LYS A 79 -19.72 -9.31 -4.58
C LYS A 79 -20.38 -9.84 -3.30
N ALA A 80 -20.99 -11.02 -3.36
CA ALA A 80 -21.59 -11.65 -2.18
C ALA A 80 -20.54 -11.91 -1.08
N LEU A 81 -19.36 -12.43 -1.44
CA LEU A 81 -18.28 -12.66 -0.48
C LEU A 81 -17.74 -11.37 0.15
N ALA A 82 -17.78 -10.26 -0.58
CA ALA A 82 -17.28 -8.96 -0.13
C ALA A 82 -18.28 -8.20 0.74
N GLU A 83 -19.58 -8.34 0.48
CA GLU A 83 -20.66 -7.55 1.11
C GLU A 83 -21.35 -8.29 2.27
N ASP A 84 -21.29 -9.62 2.32
CA ASP A 84 -21.89 -10.40 3.40
C ASP A 84 -21.12 -10.21 4.72
N ALA A 85 -21.83 -9.68 5.73
CA ALA A 85 -21.27 -9.39 7.05
C ALA A 85 -20.71 -10.65 7.76
N HIS A 86 -21.21 -11.85 7.43
CA HIS A 86 -20.72 -13.12 7.99
C HIS A 86 -19.25 -13.38 7.66
N TYR A 87 -18.76 -12.84 6.54
CA TYR A 87 -17.41 -13.11 6.07
C TYR A 87 -16.38 -12.08 6.52
N LYS A 88 -16.79 -11.02 7.24
CA LYS A 88 -15.93 -9.88 7.59
C LYS A 88 -14.58 -10.27 8.20
N ASP A 89 -14.57 -11.26 9.08
CA ASP A 89 -13.36 -11.70 9.79
C ASP A 89 -12.82 -13.06 9.28
N THR A 90 -13.22 -13.45 8.06
CA THR A 90 -12.84 -14.74 7.45
C THR A 90 -11.85 -14.55 6.29
N THR A 91 -11.17 -15.64 5.94
CA THR A 91 -10.33 -15.70 4.75
C THR A 91 -11.17 -16.03 3.51
N LEU A 92 -10.65 -15.71 2.33
CA LEU A 92 -11.27 -16.02 1.04
C LEU A 92 -11.63 -17.49 0.94
N ARG A 93 -10.74 -18.40 1.38
CA ARG A 93 -11.01 -19.84 1.37
C ARG A 93 -12.25 -20.18 2.19
N ASN A 94 -12.30 -19.71 3.44
CA ASN A 94 -13.38 -20.08 4.36
C ASN A 94 -14.72 -19.49 3.90
N ALA A 95 -14.73 -18.21 3.49
CA ALA A 95 -15.91 -17.55 2.93
C ALA A 95 -16.41 -18.28 1.68
N LEU A 96 -15.50 -18.67 0.79
CA LEU A 96 -15.83 -19.38 -0.44
C LEU A 96 -16.36 -20.79 -0.17
N VAL A 97 -15.73 -21.57 0.71
CA VAL A 97 -16.20 -22.91 1.10
C VAL A 97 -17.63 -22.84 1.65
N GLU A 98 -17.89 -21.89 2.54
CA GLU A 98 -19.23 -21.69 3.09
C GLU A 98 -20.25 -21.35 2.00
N GLN A 99 -19.92 -20.38 1.13
CA GLN A 99 -20.80 -19.96 0.03
C GLN A 99 -21.14 -21.10 -0.93
N LEU A 100 -20.18 -21.99 -1.22
CA LEU A 100 -20.41 -23.15 -2.09
C LEU A 100 -21.29 -24.22 -1.41
N CYS A 101 -21.19 -24.38 -0.08
CA CYS A 101 -22.07 -25.28 0.66
C CYS A 101 -23.53 -24.82 0.55
N LEU A 102 -23.77 -23.51 0.67
CA LEU A 102 -25.09 -22.92 0.51
C LEU A 102 -25.63 -23.11 -0.91
N TRP A 103 -24.82 -22.83 -1.93
CA TRP A 103 -25.22 -23.06 -3.32
C TRP A 103 -25.53 -24.51 -3.63
N ARG A 104 -24.77 -25.44 -3.04
CA ARG A 104 -25.04 -26.86 -3.19
C ARG A 104 -26.36 -27.25 -2.55
N GLU A 105 -26.67 -26.74 -1.36
CA GLU A 105 -27.92 -27.03 -0.68
C GLU A 105 -29.12 -26.43 -1.41
N GLU A 106 -29.02 -25.19 -1.87
CA GLU A 106 -30.12 -24.45 -2.51
C GLU A 106 -30.38 -24.89 -3.96
N GLY A 107 -29.31 -25.15 -4.72
CA GLY A 107 -29.37 -25.42 -6.16
C GLY A 107 -29.08 -26.85 -6.56
N ASN A 108 -28.70 -27.72 -5.62
CA ASN A 108 -28.20 -29.08 -5.87
C ASN A 108 -27.08 -29.12 -6.94
N VAL A 109 -26.21 -28.11 -6.92
CA VAL A 109 -25.14 -27.93 -7.91
C VAL A 109 -24.10 -29.04 -7.77
N GLU A 110 -23.69 -29.62 -8.90
CA GLU A 110 -22.68 -30.68 -8.92
C GLU A 110 -21.31 -30.18 -8.48
N VAL A 111 -20.57 -31.03 -7.76
CA VAL A 111 -19.24 -30.71 -7.21
C VAL A 111 -18.25 -30.31 -8.33
N ALA A 112 -18.31 -30.94 -9.50
CA ALA A 112 -17.46 -30.59 -10.63
C ALA A 112 -17.70 -29.15 -11.13
N ALA A 113 -18.96 -28.70 -11.16
CA ALA A 113 -19.31 -27.34 -11.54
C ALA A 113 -18.84 -26.33 -10.46
N LEU A 114 -18.97 -26.68 -9.18
CA LEU A 114 -18.45 -25.87 -8.08
C LEU A 114 -16.92 -25.76 -8.15
N GLN A 115 -16.22 -26.84 -8.47
CA GLN A 115 -14.76 -26.84 -8.63
C GLN A 115 -14.31 -25.86 -9.73
N LEU A 116 -14.95 -25.92 -10.90
CA LEU A 116 -14.68 -25.00 -12.00
C LEU A 116 -14.93 -23.54 -11.58
N HIS A 117 -16.03 -23.30 -10.86
CA HIS A 117 -16.36 -21.97 -10.35
C HIS A 117 -15.29 -21.43 -9.38
N VAL A 118 -14.81 -22.25 -8.45
CA VAL A 118 -13.73 -21.89 -7.50
C VAL A 118 -12.44 -21.55 -8.22
N ILE A 119 -12.08 -22.33 -9.25
CA ILE A 119 -10.91 -22.03 -10.09
C ILE A 119 -11.06 -20.64 -10.72
N GLY A 120 -12.24 -20.32 -11.27
CA GLY A 120 -12.54 -19.00 -11.83
C GLY A 120 -12.41 -17.88 -10.81
N ILE A 121 -12.89 -18.08 -9.57
CA ILE A 121 -12.78 -17.09 -8.49
C ILE A 121 -11.32 -16.81 -8.16
N TYR A 122 -10.54 -17.85 -7.87
CA TYR A 122 -9.13 -17.67 -7.53
C TYR A 122 -8.32 -17.05 -8.67
N ARG A 123 -8.60 -17.41 -9.93
CA ARG A 123 -7.96 -16.78 -11.10
C ARG A 123 -8.29 -15.29 -11.20
N SER A 124 -9.55 -14.92 -11.04
CA SER A 124 -9.98 -13.52 -11.08
C SER A 124 -9.32 -12.71 -9.96
N VAL A 125 -9.33 -13.22 -8.72
CA VAL A 125 -8.68 -12.56 -7.58
C VAL A 125 -7.17 -12.47 -7.80
N ARG A 126 -6.53 -13.54 -8.28
CA ARG A 126 -5.09 -13.57 -8.56
C ARG A 126 -4.66 -12.46 -9.52
N THR A 127 -5.37 -12.31 -10.64
CA THR A 127 -5.08 -11.26 -11.63
C THR A 127 -5.17 -9.88 -11.00
N SER A 128 -6.29 -9.58 -10.34
CA SER A 128 -6.50 -8.26 -9.74
C SER A 128 -5.56 -7.94 -8.57
N VAL A 129 -5.14 -8.94 -7.80
CA VAL A 129 -4.11 -8.76 -6.76
C VAL A 129 -2.72 -8.55 -7.40
N ALA A 130 -2.39 -9.31 -8.45
CA ALA A 130 -1.11 -9.21 -9.15
C ALA A 130 -0.89 -7.80 -9.72
N GLU A 131 -1.92 -7.21 -10.33
CA GLU A 131 -1.90 -5.84 -10.87
C GLU A 131 -1.57 -4.79 -9.80
N ARG A 132 -1.96 -5.02 -8.55
CA ARG A 132 -1.80 -4.04 -7.45
C ARG A 132 -0.51 -4.23 -6.66
N GLN A 133 -0.11 -5.47 -6.39
CA GLN A 133 1.10 -5.74 -5.62
C GLN A 133 2.37 -5.91 -6.50
N GLY A 134 2.22 -6.02 -7.82
CA GLY A 134 3.32 -6.17 -8.78
C GLY A 134 3.84 -7.59 -8.97
N ALA A 135 3.31 -8.56 -8.22
CA ALA A 135 3.70 -9.95 -8.28
C ALA A 135 2.47 -10.86 -8.14
N PRO A 136 2.32 -11.91 -8.96
CA PRO A 136 1.17 -12.78 -8.83
C PRO A 136 1.27 -13.68 -7.58
N PRO A 137 0.23 -13.74 -6.72
CA PRO A 137 0.22 -14.62 -5.57
C PRO A 137 0.05 -16.10 -5.98
N SER A 138 0.50 -17.00 -5.10
CA SER A 138 0.17 -18.43 -5.15
C SER A 138 -1.27 -18.68 -4.67
N LEU A 139 -1.82 -19.85 -4.95
CA LEU A 139 -3.11 -20.29 -4.42
C LEU A 139 -3.10 -20.32 -2.88
N ALA A 140 -1.99 -20.75 -2.27
CA ALA A 140 -1.85 -20.72 -0.82
C ALA A 140 -1.94 -19.29 -0.26
N ASP A 141 -1.27 -18.33 -0.90
CA ASP A 141 -1.32 -16.91 -0.52
C ASP A 141 -2.74 -16.34 -0.71
N LEU A 142 -3.48 -16.78 -1.73
CA LEU A 142 -4.86 -16.35 -2.01
C LEU A 142 -5.87 -16.92 -1.01
N ARG A 143 -5.69 -18.18 -0.57
CA ARG A 143 -6.56 -18.83 0.43
C ARG A 143 -6.63 -18.03 1.73
N GLU A 144 -5.51 -17.41 2.12
CA GLU A 144 -5.36 -16.60 3.32
C GLU A 144 -5.75 -15.11 3.13
N LEU A 145 -6.14 -14.69 1.92
CA LEU A 145 -6.56 -13.31 1.68
C LEU A 145 -7.81 -12.99 2.53
N PRO A 146 -7.82 -11.93 3.35
CA PRO A 146 -9.02 -11.54 4.09
C PRO A 146 -10.18 -11.22 3.13
N ALA A 147 -11.39 -11.72 3.41
CA ALA A 147 -12.56 -11.46 2.57
C ALA A 147 -12.87 -9.96 2.44
N THR A 148 -12.57 -9.17 3.47
CA THR A 148 -12.68 -7.71 3.47
C THR A 148 -11.82 -7.02 2.40
N MET A 149 -10.73 -7.64 1.94
CA MET A 149 -9.93 -7.13 0.82
C MET A 149 -10.66 -7.29 -0.53
N LEU A 150 -11.63 -8.20 -0.66
CA LEU A 150 -12.43 -8.36 -1.87
C LEU A 150 -13.29 -7.12 -2.14
N GLY A 151 -13.82 -6.48 -1.09
CA GLY A 151 -14.55 -5.21 -1.23
C GLY A 151 -13.71 -4.13 -1.90
N ARG A 152 -12.40 -4.07 -1.58
CA ARG A 152 -11.44 -3.14 -2.19
C ARG A 152 -11.09 -3.52 -3.64
N LEU A 153 -11.17 -4.81 -3.98
CA LEU A 153 -10.98 -5.29 -5.36
C LEU A 153 -12.13 -4.80 -6.24
N LEU A 154 -13.37 -4.95 -5.76
CA LEU A 154 -14.58 -4.62 -6.50
C LEU A 154 -14.85 -3.11 -6.55
N ASN A 155 -14.61 -2.41 -5.44
CA ASN A 155 -14.78 -0.97 -5.31
C ASN A 155 -13.41 -0.34 -5.05
N ALA A 156 -12.61 -0.23 -6.10
CA ALA A 156 -11.25 0.29 -6.01
C ALA A 156 -11.25 1.77 -5.57
N ILE A 157 -10.70 2.04 -4.38
CA ILE A 157 -10.38 3.39 -3.96
C ILE A 157 -9.07 3.80 -4.66
N PRO A 158 -9.02 4.94 -5.36
CA PRO A 158 -7.78 5.43 -5.94
C PRO A 158 -6.72 5.66 -4.84
N PRO A 159 -5.51 5.08 -4.95
CA PRO A 159 -4.45 5.34 -3.99
C PRO A 159 -4.00 6.79 -4.05
N ALA A 160 -3.79 7.40 -2.89
CA ALA A 160 -3.32 8.78 -2.78
C ALA A 160 -2.18 8.87 -1.76
N PHE A 161 -0.97 9.13 -2.25
CA PHE A 161 0.18 9.31 -1.36
C PHE A 161 -0.01 10.54 -0.46
N GLY A 162 0.29 10.39 0.83
CA GLY A 162 0.07 11.44 1.83
C GLY A 162 -1.39 11.58 2.27
N SER A 163 -2.26 10.61 1.95
CA SER A 163 -3.60 10.50 2.54
C SER A 163 -3.59 9.56 3.76
N PRO A 164 -4.34 9.87 4.84
CA PRO A 164 -4.50 8.94 5.97
C PRO A 164 -5.22 7.64 5.58
N THR A 165 -5.96 7.63 4.47
CA THR A 165 -6.71 6.47 3.97
C THR A 165 -5.95 5.65 2.93
N LEU A 166 -4.66 5.91 2.69
CA LEU A 166 -3.88 5.19 1.67
C LEU A 166 -3.94 3.66 1.85
N ASN A 167 -3.91 3.19 3.10
CA ASN A 167 -4.13 1.78 3.47
C ASN A 167 -5.35 1.16 2.78
N GLU A 168 -6.46 1.91 2.71
CA GLU A 168 -7.76 1.40 2.26
C GLU A 168 -7.77 1.13 0.75
N ALA A 169 -6.87 1.78 0.00
CA ALA A 169 -6.68 1.56 -1.43
C ALA A 169 -5.79 0.34 -1.75
N LEU A 170 -5.05 -0.15 -0.76
CA LEU A 170 -4.08 -1.21 -0.97
C LEU A 170 -4.67 -2.60 -0.80
N ILE A 171 -4.16 -3.51 -1.62
CA ILE A 171 -4.54 -4.91 -1.65
C ILE A 171 -3.27 -5.73 -1.80
N TYR A 172 -3.10 -6.67 -0.88
CA TYR A 172 -1.96 -7.58 -0.84
C TYR A 172 -2.35 -8.80 0.00
N THR A 173 -1.66 -9.91 -0.22
CA THR A 173 -1.81 -11.09 0.64
C THR A 173 -1.02 -10.92 1.95
N PRO A 174 -1.41 -11.57 3.05
CA PRO A 174 -0.64 -11.54 4.30
C PRO A 174 0.81 -11.97 4.12
N ALA A 175 1.04 -13.04 3.34
CA ALA A 175 2.38 -13.53 3.03
C ALA A 175 3.23 -12.49 2.25
N PHE A 176 2.60 -11.72 1.35
CA PHE A 176 3.28 -10.62 0.67
C PHE A 176 3.63 -9.50 1.64
N ALA A 177 2.71 -9.08 2.52
CA ALA A 177 2.98 -8.08 3.56
C ALA A 177 4.16 -8.47 4.45
N ASP A 178 4.24 -9.73 4.87
CA ASP A 178 5.36 -10.25 5.67
C ASP A 178 6.69 -10.23 4.93
N ARG A 179 6.69 -10.56 3.63
CA ARG A 179 7.89 -10.45 2.78
C ARG A 179 8.31 -8.98 2.64
N SER A 180 7.37 -8.09 2.34
CA SER A 180 7.63 -6.65 2.22
C SER A 180 8.18 -6.07 3.52
N MET A 181 7.61 -6.41 4.68
CA MET A 181 8.13 -5.96 5.97
C MET A 181 9.54 -6.48 6.27
N ARG A 182 9.88 -7.71 5.84
CA ARG A 182 11.24 -8.22 5.94
C ARG A 182 12.21 -7.44 5.06
N THR A 183 11.84 -7.14 3.81
CA THR A 183 12.62 -6.28 2.92
C THR A 183 12.82 -4.89 3.52
N ILE A 184 11.75 -4.25 4.01
CA ILE A 184 11.83 -2.92 4.63
C ILE A 184 12.78 -2.94 5.83
N ARG A 185 12.73 -3.97 6.68
CA ARG A 185 13.65 -4.13 7.81
C ARG A 185 15.10 -4.34 7.34
N ARG A 186 15.34 -5.11 6.27
CA ARG A 186 16.67 -5.30 5.66
C ARG A 186 17.26 -3.97 5.20
N ILE A 187 16.53 -3.23 4.37
CA ILE A 187 16.95 -1.90 3.87
C ILE A 187 17.17 -0.94 5.05
N ARG A 188 16.32 -0.99 6.08
CA ARG A 188 16.48 -0.16 7.28
C ARG A 188 17.73 -0.49 8.08
N LYS A 189 18.11 -1.77 8.16
CA LYS A 189 19.31 -2.22 8.89
C LYS A 189 20.58 -1.79 8.14
N ALA A 190 20.54 -1.84 6.80
CA ALA A 190 21.63 -1.43 5.92
C ALA A 190 22.97 -2.02 6.34
N GLU A 191 23.06 -3.36 6.38
CA GLU A 191 24.29 -4.05 6.77
C GLU A 191 25.46 -3.60 5.89
N ASN A 192 26.56 -3.18 6.51
CA ASN A 192 27.75 -2.59 5.87
C ASN A 192 27.57 -1.17 5.30
N ALA A 193 26.47 -0.47 5.64
CA ALA A 193 26.36 0.95 5.35
C ALA A 193 27.34 1.77 6.18
N ASP A 194 27.78 2.88 5.60
CA ASP A 194 28.57 3.88 6.31
C ASP A 194 27.74 4.52 7.43
N SER A 195 28.41 5.20 8.36
CA SER A 195 27.75 5.78 9.55
C SER A 195 27.38 7.26 9.40
N ALA A 196 27.79 7.89 8.30
CA ALA A 196 27.61 9.32 8.07
C ALA A 196 27.49 9.66 6.59
N TRP A 197 26.83 10.79 6.32
CA TRP A 197 26.83 11.43 5.01
C TRP A 197 28.26 11.80 4.61
N ALA A 198 28.74 11.17 3.55
CA ALA A 198 29.97 11.52 2.87
C ALA A 198 29.72 11.52 1.36
N ASP A 199 30.63 12.16 0.64
CA ASP A 199 30.67 12.07 -0.82
C ASP A 199 32.02 11.50 -1.23
N ALA A 200 31.99 10.49 -2.09
CA ALA A 200 33.21 9.93 -2.67
C ALA A 200 33.99 10.96 -3.51
N ASN A 201 33.31 12.01 -4.00
CA ASN A 201 33.91 13.08 -4.78
C ASN A 201 34.56 14.19 -3.94
N GLY A 202 34.57 14.06 -2.60
CA GLY A 202 35.14 15.06 -1.69
C GLY A 202 34.12 16.02 -1.07
N GLU A 203 34.59 16.94 -0.23
CA GLU A 203 33.71 17.87 0.48
C GLU A 203 33.12 18.95 -0.47
N PRO A 204 31.81 19.25 -0.39
CA PRO A 204 31.22 20.36 -1.13
C PRO A 204 31.79 21.70 -0.65
N SER A 205 31.97 22.64 -1.58
CA SER A 205 32.47 23.98 -1.29
C SER A 205 31.51 24.78 -0.40
N ILE A 206 32.02 25.42 0.66
CA ILE A 206 31.23 26.28 1.56
C ILE A 206 31.37 27.75 1.14
N PRO A 207 30.27 28.45 0.81
CA PRO A 207 30.29 29.89 0.60
C PRO A 207 30.86 30.58 1.81
N ARG A 208 31.70 31.56 1.53
CA ARG A 208 32.40 32.35 2.52
C ARG A 208 31.44 32.97 3.56
N GLU A 209 30.26 33.42 3.14
CA GLU A 209 29.23 33.98 4.03
C GLU A 209 28.74 33.01 5.13
N ILE A 210 28.80 31.70 4.87
CA ILE A 210 28.40 30.65 5.83
C ILE A 210 29.62 30.20 6.65
N GLU A 211 30.82 30.27 6.08
CA GLU A 211 32.06 29.82 6.72
C GLU A 211 32.66 30.88 7.67
N GLU A 212 32.61 32.18 7.30
CA GLU A 212 33.14 33.29 8.10
C GLU A 212 32.60 33.36 9.53
N PRO A 213 31.29 33.13 9.80
CA PRO A 213 30.78 33.08 11.17
C PRO A 213 31.42 31.99 12.04
N LEU A 214 31.93 30.91 11.43
CA LEU A 214 32.59 29.82 12.16
C LEU A 214 34.00 30.20 12.62
N ASP A 215 34.62 31.22 12.01
CA ASP A 215 35.96 31.67 12.39
C ASP A 215 36.00 32.32 13.77
N ALA A 216 34.86 32.76 14.29
CA ALA A 216 34.69 33.23 15.65
C ALA A 216 34.69 32.10 16.69
N LEU A 217 34.51 30.84 16.27
CA LEU A 217 34.46 29.69 17.18
C LEU A 217 35.87 29.16 17.52
N PRO A 218 36.06 28.58 18.73
CA PRO A 218 37.24 27.78 19.07
C PRO A 218 37.51 26.69 18.03
N GLU A 219 38.77 26.33 17.81
CA GLU A 219 39.18 25.41 16.73
C GLU A 219 38.41 24.07 16.73
N VAL A 220 38.17 23.50 17.91
CA VAL A 220 37.43 22.25 18.08
C VAL A 220 35.97 22.41 17.66
N GLU A 221 35.31 23.49 18.12
CA GLU A 221 33.91 23.80 17.78
C GLU A 221 33.76 24.17 16.31
N ARG A 222 34.72 24.90 15.75
CA ARG A 222 34.78 25.24 14.32
C ARG A 222 34.83 24.00 13.45
N LYS A 223 35.73 23.05 13.77
CA LYS A 223 35.83 21.77 13.03
C LYS A 223 34.53 20.98 13.12
N ALA A 224 33.91 20.91 14.29
CA ALA A 224 32.64 20.22 14.48
C ALA A 224 31.48 20.89 13.70
N ALA A 225 31.36 22.21 13.79
CA ALA A 225 30.34 22.99 13.10
C ALA A 225 30.50 22.88 11.57
N ARG A 226 31.73 22.97 11.06
CA ARG A 226 32.02 22.80 9.63
C ARG A 226 31.65 21.39 9.15
N GLN A 227 31.99 20.34 9.91
CA GLN A 227 31.60 18.97 9.57
C GLN A 227 30.08 18.77 9.51
N LEU A 228 29.33 19.38 10.44
CA LEU A 228 27.86 19.35 10.42
C LEU A 228 27.31 20.03 9.16
N LEU A 229 27.82 21.22 8.81
CA LEU A 229 27.42 21.94 7.60
C LEU A 229 27.70 21.15 6.32
N VAL A 230 28.88 20.53 6.22
CA VAL A 230 29.24 19.65 5.08
C VAL A 230 28.23 18.51 4.95
N ARG A 231 27.97 17.79 6.05
CA ARG A 231 27.00 16.67 6.07
C ARG A 231 25.61 17.11 5.67
N ASP A 232 25.13 18.23 6.23
CA ASP A 232 23.82 18.78 5.92
C ASP A 232 23.68 19.15 4.44
N ARG A 233 24.77 19.63 3.83
CA ARG A 233 24.79 19.94 2.40
C ARG A 233 24.80 18.72 1.50
N ILE A 234 25.64 17.73 1.79
CA ILE A 234 25.66 16.47 1.04
C ILE A 234 24.27 15.84 1.08
N ARG A 235 23.66 15.77 2.26
CA ARG A 235 22.29 15.29 2.45
C ARG A 235 21.27 16.10 1.65
N SER A 236 21.30 17.43 1.77
CA SER A 236 20.34 18.30 1.08
C SER A 236 20.47 18.19 -0.44
N SER A 237 21.71 18.08 -0.94
CA SER A 237 22.01 17.86 -2.34
C SER A 237 21.43 16.51 -2.80
N PHE A 238 21.66 15.43 -2.05
CA PHE A 238 21.11 14.12 -2.36
C PHE A 238 19.59 14.14 -2.51
N TYR A 239 18.85 14.67 -1.53
CA TYR A 239 17.39 14.69 -1.62
C TYR A 239 16.86 15.60 -2.73
N ARG A 240 17.57 16.70 -3.07
CA ARG A 240 17.22 17.52 -4.23
C ARG A 240 17.45 16.76 -5.53
N GLU A 241 18.58 16.08 -5.67
CA GLU A 241 18.86 15.25 -6.84
C GLU A 241 17.82 14.14 -7.01
N VAL A 242 17.34 13.53 -5.92
CA VAL A 242 16.26 12.53 -6.00
C VAL A 242 14.90 13.17 -6.34
N PHE A 243 14.38 14.06 -5.50
CA PHE A 243 12.98 14.48 -5.59
C PHE A 243 12.73 15.63 -6.57
N LEU A 244 13.72 16.50 -6.81
CA LEU A 244 13.54 17.69 -7.64
C LEU A 244 14.14 17.54 -9.04
N LYS A 245 15.08 16.61 -9.23
CA LYS A 245 15.73 16.38 -10.53
C LYS A 245 15.38 15.01 -11.08
N TYR A 246 15.77 13.93 -10.41
CA TYR A 246 15.50 12.57 -10.90
C TYR A 246 14.00 12.29 -11.05
N LEU A 247 13.13 12.72 -10.12
CA LEU A 247 11.68 12.55 -10.27
C LEU A 247 10.97 13.70 -11.02
N SER A 248 11.73 14.64 -11.60
CA SER A 248 11.14 15.78 -12.32
C SER A 248 10.47 15.31 -13.62
N ARG A 249 9.51 16.10 -14.12
CA ARG A 249 8.84 15.82 -15.40
C ARG A 249 9.78 15.81 -16.60
N ASP A 250 10.89 16.55 -16.50
CA ASP A 250 11.84 16.70 -17.60
C ASP A 250 12.79 15.50 -17.70
N GLU A 251 13.13 14.90 -16.57
CA GLU A 251 14.10 13.78 -16.48
C GLU A 251 13.42 12.42 -16.38
N PHE A 252 12.17 12.36 -15.92
CA PHE A 252 11.48 11.10 -15.64
C PHE A 252 10.10 11.06 -16.27
N ASP A 253 10.01 10.19 -17.29
CA ASP A 253 8.75 9.85 -17.90
C ASP A 253 8.11 8.65 -17.20
N ILE A 254 7.07 8.95 -16.44
CA ILE A 254 6.24 8.00 -15.68
C ILE A 254 5.64 6.90 -16.57
N SER A 255 5.49 7.14 -17.88
CA SER A 255 4.93 6.14 -18.80
C SER A 255 5.90 5.01 -19.16
N HIS A 256 7.19 5.15 -18.85
CA HIS A 256 8.26 4.20 -19.24
C HIS A 256 8.91 3.46 -18.06
N ASP A 257 8.58 3.81 -16.81
CA ASP A 257 9.11 3.12 -15.63
C ASP A 257 8.04 2.21 -15.00
N ASP A 258 8.37 0.93 -14.93
CA ASP A 258 7.47 -0.17 -14.57
C ASP A 258 7.54 -0.57 -13.09
N HIS A 259 8.21 0.18 -12.21
CA HIS A 259 8.24 -0.18 -10.80
C HIS A 259 6.82 -0.27 -10.20
N PRO A 260 6.35 -1.46 -9.74
CA PRO A 260 4.97 -1.59 -9.30
C PRO A 260 4.66 -0.76 -8.05
N THR A 261 5.61 -0.69 -7.12
CA THR A 261 5.46 0.08 -5.87
C THR A 261 6.75 0.81 -5.51
N ILE A 262 6.67 1.75 -4.57
CA ILE A 262 7.86 2.42 -4.01
C ILE A 262 8.89 1.39 -3.51
N LEU A 263 8.45 0.31 -2.86
CA LEU A 263 9.35 -0.72 -2.35
C LEU A 263 10.16 -1.38 -3.48
N HIS A 264 9.52 -1.68 -4.61
CA HIS A 264 10.20 -2.26 -5.77
C HIS A 264 11.21 -1.30 -6.39
N TRP A 265 10.89 0.01 -6.42
CA TRP A 265 11.86 1.04 -6.82
C TRP A 265 13.07 1.08 -5.88
N LEU A 266 12.87 0.99 -4.56
CA LEU A 266 13.96 0.94 -3.59
C LEU A 266 14.80 -0.34 -3.71
N GLU A 267 14.19 -1.50 -3.96
CA GLU A 267 14.90 -2.76 -4.23
C GLU A 267 15.70 -2.70 -5.56
N ALA A 268 15.16 -2.03 -6.57
CA ALA A 268 15.88 -1.77 -7.81
C ALA A 268 17.11 -0.89 -7.56
N ILE A 269 16.99 0.18 -6.76
CA ILE A 269 18.16 0.98 -6.34
C ILE A 269 19.18 0.14 -5.55
N GLU A 270 18.73 -0.75 -4.66
CA GLU A 270 19.60 -1.65 -3.89
C GLU A 270 20.43 -2.55 -4.82
N SER A 271 19.78 -3.15 -5.83
CA SER A 271 20.39 -4.11 -6.74
C SER A 271 21.22 -3.47 -7.86
N THR A 272 20.75 -2.34 -8.41
CA THR A 272 21.33 -1.68 -9.58
C THR A 272 21.62 -0.21 -9.35
N GLY A 273 22.05 0.16 -8.14
CA GLY A 273 22.32 1.56 -7.75
C GLY A 273 23.27 2.34 -8.67
N HIS A 274 24.07 1.70 -9.51
CA HIS A 274 24.90 2.39 -10.51
C HIS A 274 24.09 3.00 -11.68
N LEU A 275 22.87 2.52 -11.93
CA LEU A 275 21.96 3.05 -12.95
C LEU A 275 21.27 4.34 -12.51
N TYR A 276 21.29 4.66 -11.21
CA TYR A 276 20.62 5.83 -10.65
C TYR A 276 21.62 7.00 -10.50
N PRO A 277 21.42 8.14 -11.17
CA PRO A 277 22.40 9.25 -11.19
C PRO A 277 22.81 9.73 -9.79
N PHE A 278 21.86 9.83 -8.85
CA PHE A 278 22.10 10.28 -7.47
C PHE A 278 22.89 9.28 -6.58
N MET A 279 23.15 8.08 -7.11
CA MET A 279 23.96 7.03 -6.49
C MET A 279 25.31 6.82 -7.17
N GLN A 280 25.54 7.42 -8.34
CA GLN A 280 26.79 7.26 -9.09
C GLN A 280 27.98 7.87 -8.34
N GLY A 281 29.17 7.29 -8.57
CA GLY A 281 30.42 7.69 -7.91
C GLY A 281 30.55 7.26 -6.44
N GLN A 282 29.46 6.84 -5.78
CA GLN A 282 29.49 6.47 -4.36
C GLN A 282 30.00 5.04 -4.12
N THR A 283 30.63 4.84 -2.96
CA THR A 283 31.02 3.51 -2.46
C THR A 283 29.77 2.65 -2.17
N ALA A 284 29.94 1.33 -2.04
CA ALA A 284 28.84 0.44 -1.66
C ALA A 284 28.24 0.84 -0.30
N GLY A 285 29.08 1.14 0.70
CA GLY A 285 28.63 1.60 2.02
C GLY A 285 27.82 2.89 1.98
N GLN A 286 28.25 3.89 1.18
CA GLN A 286 27.47 5.12 0.97
C GLN A 286 26.16 4.86 0.22
N LYS A 287 26.13 3.96 -0.76
CA LYS A 287 24.87 3.62 -1.47
C LYS A 287 23.85 2.99 -0.53
N SER A 288 24.25 2.03 0.29
CA SER A 288 23.38 1.42 1.31
C SER A 288 22.91 2.45 2.34
N PHE A 289 23.79 3.34 2.79
CA PHE A 289 23.45 4.43 3.71
C PHE A 289 22.43 5.41 3.09
N ARG A 290 22.68 5.86 1.86
CA ARG A 290 21.78 6.76 1.11
C ARG A 290 20.42 6.12 0.87
N LEU A 291 20.37 4.83 0.54
CA LEU A 291 19.12 4.09 0.32
C LEU A 291 18.29 3.98 1.60
N GLN A 292 18.93 3.64 2.73
CA GLN A 292 18.28 3.61 4.04
C GLN A 292 17.63 4.97 4.37
N HIS A 293 18.38 6.04 4.15
CA HIS A 293 17.93 7.41 4.39
C HIS A 293 16.86 7.87 3.40
N LEU A 294 16.88 7.38 2.15
CA LEU A 294 15.82 7.63 1.17
C LEU A 294 14.52 6.96 1.60
N MET A 295 14.55 5.69 1.97
CA MET A 295 13.37 4.96 2.47
C MET A 295 12.76 5.67 3.69
N GLN A 296 13.59 6.07 4.66
CA GLN A 296 13.13 6.84 5.82
C GLN A 296 12.50 8.18 5.41
N LYS A 297 13.08 8.87 4.42
CA LYS A 297 12.56 10.15 3.96
C LYS A 297 11.21 10.01 3.27
N VAL A 298 11.00 8.95 2.48
CA VAL A 298 9.68 8.65 1.88
C VAL A 298 8.63 8.38 2.96
N LEU A 299 8.98 7.60 3.99
CA LEU A 299 8.06 7.37 5.13
C LEU A 299 7.70 8.68 5.85
N GLN A 300 8.68 9.54 6.11
CA GLN A 300 8.44 10.85 6.73
C GLN A 300 7.59 11.75 5.83
N LEU A 301 7.80 11.74 4.51
CA LEU A 301 6.96 12.46 3.57
C LEU A 301 5.51 11.98 3.66
N HIS A 302 5.28 10.66 3.65
CA HIS A 302 3.93 10.14 3.81
C HIS A 302 3.30 10.61 5.13
N GLU A 303 4.03 10.48 6.25
CA GLU A 303 3.57 10.87 7.58
C GLU A 303 3.15 12.34 7.66
N ILE A 304 4.01 13.28 7.25
CA ILE A 304 3.73 14.71 7.42
C ILE A 304 2.52 15.15 6.61
N TYR A 305 2.36 14.61 5.39
CA TYR A 305 1.25 14.97 4.52
C TYR A 305 -0.05 14.30 4.97
N ALA A 306 -0.01 13.04 5.39
CA ALA A 306 -1.17 12.35 5.96
C ALA A 306 -1.64 13.03 7.25
N ARG A 307 -0.70 13.50 8.08
CA ARG A 307 -0.99 14.26 9.30
C ARG A 307 -1.68 15.59 8.99
N VAL A 308 -1.17 16.35 8.01
CA VAL A 308 -1.79 17.62 7.58
C VAL A 308 -3.18 17.36 6.99
N ALA A 309 -3.34 16.31 6.21
CA ALA A 309 -4.64 15.92 5.64
C ALA A 309 -5.64 15.53 6.75
N LEU A 310 -5.23 14.76 7.75
CA LEU A 310 -6.06 14.40 8.90
C LEU A 310 -6.43 15.65 9.73
N ALA A 311 -5.47 16.52 10.02
CA ALA A 311 -5.74 17.76 10.73
C ALA A 311 -6.73 18.65 9.97
N SER A 312 -6.64 18.71 8.63
CA SER A 312 -7.56 19.47 7.77
C SER A 312 -9.02 18.97 7.85
N GLN A 313 -9.25 17.75 8.32
CA GLN A 313 -10.60 17.23 8.56
C GLN A 313 -11.17 17.69 9.91
N HIS A 314 -10.32 18.11 10.86
CA HIS A 314 -10.74 18.55 12.19
C HIS A 314 -11.36 19.96 12.15
N PRO A 315 -12.49 20.22 12.84
CA PRO A 315 -13.18 21.51 12.80
C PRO A 315 -12.29 22.71 13.13
N THR A 316 -11.34 22.56 14.06
CA THR A 316 -10.40 23.62 14.45
C THR A 316 -9.49 24.10 13.31
N TYR A 317 -9.03 23.18 12.46
CA TYR A 317 -8.02 23.51 11.44
C TYR A 317 -8.62 23.64 10.04
N ARG A 318 -9.77 23.03 9.77
CA ARG A 318 -10.38 22.94 8.43
C ARG A 318 -10.43 24.29 7.70
N GLU A 319 -11.10 25.28 8.28
CA GLU A 319 -11.20 26.62 7.66
C GLU A 319 -9.87 27.37 7.72
N HIS A 320 -9.10 27.18 8.79
CA HIS A 320 -7.82 27.86 8.98
C HIS A 320 -6.77 27.42 7.96
N PHE A 321 -6.84 26.19 7.46
CA PHE A 321 -5.85 25.59 6.56
C PHE A 321 -6.13 25.82 5.08
N LYS A 322 -7.36 26.21 4.71
CA LYS A 322 -7.88 26.19 3.33
C LYS A 322 -6.93 26.76 2.27
N ASP A 323 -6.29 27.90 2.56
CA ASP A 323 -5.42 28.60 1.60
C ASP A 323 -3.94 28.65 2.02
N LYS A 324 -3.55 27.81 2.98
CA LYS A 324 -2.18 27.78 3.50
C LYS A 324 -1.34 26.73 2.81
N THR A 325 -0.06 27.04 2.61
CA THR A 325 0.92 26.03 2.18
C THR A 325 1.14 25.00 3.28
N THR A 326 1.52 23.78 2.89
CA THR A 326 1.88 22.68 3.78
C THR A 326 2.94 23.10 4.79
N ARG A 327 3.91 23.95 4.40
CA ARG A 327 4.91 24.49 5.34
C ARG A 327 4.27 25.30 6.48
N VAL A 328 3.32 26.17 6.16
CA VAL A 328 2.61 27.00 7.16
C VAL A 328 1.73 26.12 8.04
N ARG A 329 0.98 25.19 7.44
CA ARG A 329 0.15 24.21 8.17
C ARG A 329 0.98 23.42 9.18
N LEU A 330 2.14 22.90 8.76
CA LEU A 330 3.05 22.17 9.66
C LEU A 330 3.61 23.03 10.79
N ALA A 331 3.90 24.31 10.55
CA ALA A 331 4.35 25.22 11.59
C ALA A 331 3.25 25.48 12.64
N GLU A 332 1.98 25.54 12.22
CA GLU A 332 0.83 25.68 13.12
C GLU A 332 0.60 24.41 13.93
N LEU A 333 0.58 23.25 13.27
CA LEU A 333 0.52 21.96 13.97
C LEU A 333 1.64 21.79 15.00
N SER A 334 2.84 22.28 14.70
CA SER A 334 3.95 22.27 15.65
C SER A 334 3.74 23.19 16.85
N LYS A 335 3.13 24.38 16.66
CA LYS A 335 2.82 25.32 17.75
C LYS A 335 1.76 24.75 18.68
N ASP A 336 0.79 24.05 18.11
CA ASP A 336 -0.34 23.46 18.83
C ASP A 336 -0.03 22.07 19.39
N HIS A 337 1.22 21.61 19.27
CA HIS A 337 1.67 20.27 19.68
C HIS A 337 0.80 19.14 19.11
N TYR A 338 0.31 19.31 17.88
CA TYR A 338 -0.50 18.29 17.21
C TYR A 338 0.34 17.01 17.00
N PRO A 339 -0.17 15.85 17.43
CA PRO A 339 0.65 14.63 17.50
C PRO A 339 1.10 14.15 16.12
N PRO A 340 2.32 13.59 15.99
CA PRO A 340 2.72 12.86 14.80
C PRO A 340 1.85 11.60 14.62
N LEU A 341 1.71 11.10 13.39
CA LEU A 341 1.10 9.79 13.19
C LEU A 341 2.05 8.70 13.72
N GLY A 342 1.46 7.67 14.33
CA GLY A 342 2.23 6.51 14.78
C GLY A 342 2.88 5.79 13.59
N MET A 343 4.17 5.51 13.68
CA MET A 343 4.90 4.71 12.69
C MET A 343 4.57 3.22 12.85
N THR A 344 3.33 2.85 12.53
CA THR A 344 2.86 1.46 12.62
C THR A 344 3.31 0.63 11.41
N PRO A 345 3.30 -0.71 11.49
CA PRO A 345 3.51 -1.57 10.33
C PRO A 345 2.57 -1.25 9.17
N GLU A 346 1.31 -0.91 9.46
CA GLU A 346 0.29 -0.60 8.45
C GLU A 346 0.62 0.71 7.71
N LEU A 347 1.01 1.77 8.42
CA LEU A 347 1.45 3.02 7.79
C LEU A 347 2.72 2.81 6.96
N THR A 348 3.64 2.00 7.48
CA THR A 348 4.90 1.67 6.79
C THR A 348 4.62 0.91 5.49
N LEU A 349 3.78 -0.12 5.55
CA LEU A 349 3.33 -0.85 4.37
C LEU A 349 2.55 0.07 3.42
N ALA A 350 1.68 0.93 3.94
CA ALA A 350 0.89 1.84 3.12
C ALA A 350 1.76 2.74 2.25
N ALA A 351 2.77 3.36 2.85
CA ALA A 351 3.71 4.19 2.11
C ALA A 351 4.55 3.38 1.12
N MET A 352 5.10 2.24 1.54
CA MET A 352 6.04 1.45 0.71
C MET A 352 5.35 0.67 -0.42
N LEU A 353 4.09 0.29 -0.24
CA LEU A 353 3.28 -0.40 -1.24
C LEU A 353 2.42 0.55 -2.08
N CYS A 354 2.53 1.86 -1.86
CA CYS A 354 1.95 2.84 -2.76
C CYS A 354 2.50 2.60 -4.19
N PRO A 355 1.64 2.63 -5.23
CA PRO A 355 2.12 2.51 -6.59
C PRO A 355 3.15 3.59 -6.90
N PHE A 356 4.29 3.21 -7.48
CA PHE A 356 5.40 4.15 -7.65
C PHE A 356 4.99 5.33 -8.52
N ARG A 357 4.26 5.07 -9.59
CA ARG A 357 3.65 6.09 -10.45
C ARG A 357 2.86 7.15 -9.67
N ILE A 358 2.00 6.71 -8.75
CA ILE A 358 1.17 7.62 -7.92
C ILE A 358 2.05 8.47 -7.01
N PHE A 359 3.13 7.91 -6.49
CA PHE A 359 4.10 8.65 -5.72
C PHE A 359 4.85 9.71 -6.57
N VAL A 360 5.30 9.36 -7.77
CA VAL A 360 5.98 10.31 -8.66
C VAL A 360 5.05 11.43 -9.10
N ASP A 361 3.83 11.10 -9.56
CA ASP A 361 2.78 12.07 -9.90
C ASP A 361 2.53 13.04 -8.74
N TRP A 362 2.45 12.50 -7.52
CA TRP A 362 2.28 13.30 -6.31
C TRP A 362 3.47 14.23 -6.03
N VAL A 363 4.72 13.75 -6.15
CA VAL A 363 5.92 14.59 -5.99
C VAL A 363 5.91 15.73 -7.01
N GLN A 364 5.70 15.40 -8.29
CA GLN A 364 5.71 16.36 -9.38
C GLN A 364 4.62 17.43 -9.21
N ALA A 365 3.41 17.04 -8.82
CA ALA A 365 2.32 17.97 -8.55
C ALA A 365 2.69 18.95 -7.41
N ARG A 366 3.22 18.44 -6.30
CA ARG A 366 3.62 19.27 -5.16
C ARG A 366 4.77 20.22 -5.47
N VAL A 367 5.72 19.80 -6.31
CA VAL A 367 6.82 20.66 -6.76
C VAL A 367 6.30 21.77 -7.67
N ALA A 368 5.41 21.45 -8.61
CA ALA A 368 4.78 22.42 -9.50
C ALA A 368 3.92 23.45 -8.74
N GLU A 369 3.23 23.02 -7.68
CA GLU A 369 2.45 23.88 -6.77
C GLU A 369 3.32 24.70 -5.80
N HIS A 370 4.65 24.51 -5.81
CA HIS A 370 5.58 25.07 -4.82
C HIS A 370 5.23 24.72 -3.37
N ASP A 371 4.57 23.58 -3.17
CA ASP A 371 4.08 23.08 -1.89
C ASP A 371 4.80 21.81 -1.41
N PHE A 372 5.86 21.41 -2.11
CA PHE A 372 6.72 20.29 -1.72
C PHE A 372 7.61 20.65 -0.53
N VAL A 373 7.47 19.91 0.58
CA VAL A 373 8.21 20.11 1.82
C VAL A 373 9.02 18.86 2.15
N LEU A 374 10.34 19.01 2.20
CA LEU A 374 11.23 17.97 2.73
C LEU A 374 11.26 18.04 4.26
N PRO A 375 10.87 16.98 4.98
CA PRO A 375 10.89 16.98 6.44
C PRO A 375 12.33 17.04 6.97
N PRO A 376 12.58 17.82 8.04
CA PRO A 376 13.85 17.79 8.75
C PRO A 376 14.05 16.41 9.37
N ASP A 377 15.31 15.99 9.54
CA ASP A 377 15.58 14.77 10.31
C ASP A 377 15.25 14.99 11.79
N PRO A 378 14.81 13.93 12.52
CA PRO A 378 14.64 14.02 13.96
C PRO A 378 15.95 14.49 14.61
N LYS A 379 15.86 15.49 15.48
CA LYS A 379 16.99 15.89 16.33
C LYS A 379 17.38 14.67 17.16
N ARG A 380 18.64 14.21 17.00
CA ARG A 380 19.19 13.09 17.76
C ARG A 380 19.28 13.42 19.24
#